data_AF-A0AAU1MZD4-F1
#
_entry.id   AF-A0AAU1MZD4-F1
#
_cell.length_a   1.000
_cell.length_b   1.000
_cell.length_c   1.000
_cell.angle_alpha   90.00
_cell.angle_beta   90.00
_cell.angle_gamma   90.00
#
_symmetry.space_group_name_H-M   'P 1'
#
loop_
_entity.id
_entity.type
_entity.pdbx_description
1 polymer ?
#
loop_
_entity_poly.entity_id
_entity_poly.type
_entity_poly.pdbx_seq_one_letter_code
_entity_poly.pdbx_strand_id
1 'polypeptide(L)' 'MSTIAPYALTERQRRIVACAREWIAEHGEAPSVRELGAAVGLTSTSSVAYHLRRLRERGLVVQTRGRRSDQCPHCGQ' A
#
# COMPACT_ATOMS: atom_id res chain seq x y z
N MET A 1 11.68 11.40 -6.58
CA MET A 1 11.57 10.19 -5.74
C MET A 1 10.78 10.55 -4.50
N SER A 2 9.51 10.15 -4.41
CA SER A 2 8.60 10.59 -3.33
C SER A 2 8.84 9.79 -2.05
N THR A 3 9.73 10.27 -1.18
CA THR A 3 9.87 9.77 0.19
C THR A 3 8.79 10.39 1.05
N ILE A 4 7.69 9.68 1.29
CA ILE A 4 6.60 10.19 2.12
C ILE A 4 6.90 9.96 3.60
N ALA A 5 6.81 11.03 4.38
CA ALA A 5 7.03 10.99 5.81
C ALA A 5 5.96 10.12 6.50
N PRO A 6 6.33 9.18 7.38
CA PRO A 6 5.39 8.28 8.05
C PRO A 6 4.38 9.01 8.96
N TYR A 7 4.58 10.30 9.24
CA TYR A 7 3.81 11.04 10.24
C TYR A 7 2.38 11.41 9.80
N ALA A 8 2.08 11.54 8.50
CA ALA A 8 0.74 11.94 8.01
C ALA A 8 -0.29 10.78 7.92
N LEU A 9 0.11 9.58 8.35
CA LEU A 9 -0.67 8.36 8.22
C LEU A 9 -1.38 7.97 9.50
N THR A 10 -2.61 7.45 9.38
CA THR A 10 -3.28 6.77 10.49
C THR A 10 -2.52 5.52 10.90
N GLU A 11 -2.65 5.06 12.15
CA GLU A 11 -1.96 3.86 12.64
C GLU A 11 -2.16 2.63 11.76
N ARG A 12 -3.37 2.42 11.22
CA ARG A 12 -3.63 1.33 10.28
C ARG A 12 -2.89 1.49 8.96
N GLN A 13 -2.89 2.71 8.41
CA GLN A 13 -2.16 3.02 7.19
C GLN A 13 -0.65 2.89 7.37
N ARG A 14 -0.11 3.32 8.51
CA ARG A 14 1.29 3.09 8.88
C ARG A 14 1.60 1.60 8.94
N ARG A 15 0.76 0.79 9.56
CA ARG A 15 0.94 -0.68 9.59
C ARG A 15 0.93 -1.29 8.20
N ILE A 16 0.03 -0.89 7.32
CA ILE A 16 0.00 -1.33 5.92
C ILE A 16 1.31 -0.96 5.21
N VAL A 17 1.76 0.28 5.31
CA VAL A 17 3.01 0.73 4.67
C VAL A 17 4.24 0.06 5.27
N ALA A 18 4.30 -0.07 6.59
CA ALA A 18 5.39 -0.74 7.30
C ALA A 18 5.46 -2.20 6.87
N CYS A 19 4.35 -2.92 6.93
CA CYS A 19 4.26 -4.32 6.51
C CYS A 19 4.67 -4.51 5.05
N ALA A 20 4.26 -3.62 4.14
CA ALA A 20 4.70 -3.67 2.75
C ALA A 20 6.22 -3.48 2.60
N ARG A 21 6.82 -2.58 3.39
CA ARG A 21 8.27 -2.32 3.37
C ARG A 21 9.06 -3.49 3.96
N GLU A 22 8.63 -4.03 5.09
CA GLU A 22 9.22 -5.21 5.71
C GLU A 22 9.16 -6.38 4.73
N TRP A 23 8.02 -6.60 4.06
CA TRP A 23 7.89 -7.67 3.07
C TRP A 23 8.87 -7.51 1.91
N ILE A 24 9.05 -6.29 1.39
CA ILE A 24 10.05 -6.02 0.34
C ILE A 24 11.46 -6.28 0.86
N ALA A 25 11.75 -5.92 2.11
CA ALA A 25 13.06 -6.17 2.71
C ALA A 25 13.34 -7.68 2.89
N GLU A 26 12.33 -8.46 3.28
CA GLU A 26 12.47 -9.90 3.52
C GLU A 26 12.45 -10.74 2.23
N HIS A 27 11.52 -10.44 1.32
CA HIS A 27 11.29 -11.25 0.12
C HIS A 27 11.94 -10.65 -1.14
N GLY A 28 12.39 -9.38 -1.10
CA GLY A 28 12.88 -8.64 -2.28
C GLY A 28 11.74 -8.17 -3.20
N GLU A 29 10.51 -8.17 -2.69
CA GLU A 29 9.33 -8.33 -3.52
C GLU A 29 8.13 -7.55 -2.94
N ALA A 30 7.38 -6.80 -3.74
CA ALA A 30 6.18 -6.10 -3.26
C ALA A 30 5.02 -7.07 -2.98
N PRO A 31 4.40 -7.05 -1.79
CA PRO A 31 3.30 -7.95 -1.47
C PRO A 31 2.03 -7.66 -2.27
N SER A 32 1.20 -8.67 -2.44
CA SER A 32 -0.14 -8.54 -3.02
C SER A 32 -1.13 -8.00 -1.99
N VAL A 33 -2.24 -7.40 -2.45
CA VAL A 33 -3.33 -6.91 -1.58
C VAL A 33 -3.84 -7.99 -0.61
N ARG A 34 -3.85 -9.27 -1.04
CA ARG A 34 -4.20 -10.41 -0.19
C ARG A 34 -3.17 -10.67 0.91
N GLU A 35 -1.89 -10.62 0.58
CA GLU A 35 -0.78 -10.86 1.53
C GLU A 35 -0.67 -9.73 2.53
N LEU A 36 -0.79 -8.50 2.06
CA LEU A 36 -0.91 -7.31 2.91
C LEU A 36 -2.08 -7.43 3.87
N GLY A 37 -3.23 -7.93 3.41
CA GLY A 37 -4.37 -8.21 4.27
C GLY A 37 -4.07 -9.24 5.34
N ALA A 38 -3.51 -10.39 4.94
CA ALA A 38 -3.14 -11.45 5.87
C ALA A 38 -2.14 -10.96 6.94
N ALA A 39 -1.11 -10.22 6.52
CA ALA A 39 -0.03 -9.77 7.40
C ALA A 39 -0.47 -8.64 8.37
N VAL A 40 -1.45 -7.81 8.00
CA VAL A 40 -2.02 -6.79 8.90
C VAL A 40 -3.29 -7.26 9.64
N GLY A 41 -3.70 -8.51 9.46
CA GLY A 41 -4.89 -9.09 10.10
C GLY A 41 -6.23 -8.65 9.51
N LEU A 42 -6.24 -8.15 8.26
CA LEU A 42 -7.45 -7.87 7.50
C LEU A 42 -7.85 -9.09 6.68
N THR A 43 -8.90 -9.78 7.13
CA THR A 43 -9.46 -10.98 6.47
C THR A 43 -10.15 -10.68 5.13
N SER A 44 -10.53 -9.42 4.88
CA SER A 44 -11.20 -9.02 3.64
C SER A 44 -10.32 -8.10 2.78
N THR A 45 -10.02 -8.54 1.57
CA THR A 45 -9.34 -7.78 0.51
C THR A 45 -10.00 -6.43 0.22
N SER A 46 -11.33 -6.34 0.36
CA SER A 46 -12.08 -5.09 0.22
C SER A 46 -11.69 -4.02 1.23
N SER A 47 -11.39 -4.41 2.48
CA SER A 47 -10.92 -3.46 3.51
C SER A 47 -9.50 -2.95 3.19
N VAL A 48 -8.63 -3.84 2.71
CA VAL A 48 -7.28 -3.48 2.27
C VAL A 48 -7.35 -2.53 1.07
N ALA A 49 -8.16 -2.85 0.07
CA ALA A 49 -8.37 -2.01 -1.10
C ALA A 49 -8.91 -0.62 -0.74
N TYR A 50 -9.83 -0.54 0.23
CA TYR A 50 -10.32 0.74 0.75
C TYR A 50 -9.19 1.57 1.39
N HIS A 51 -8.37 0.95 2.25
CA HIS A 51 -7.25 1.65 2.87
C HIS A 51 -6.19 2.07 1.84
N LEU A 52 -5.90 1.23 0.85
CA LEU A 52 -5.01 1.54 -0.28
C LEU A 52 -5.55 2.70 -1.12
N ARG A 53 -6.86 2.76 -1.38
CA ARG A 53 -7.47 3.90 -2.08
C ARG A 53 -7.27 5.20 -1.31
N ARG A 54 -7.54 5.18 0.00
CA ARG A 54 -7.34 6.33 0.90
C ARG A 54 -5.89 6.76 1.02
N LEU A 55 -4.95 5.82 0.87
CA LEU A 55 -3.52 6.12 0.76
C LEU A 55 -3.23 6.84 -0.55
N ARG A 56 -3.73 6.34 -1.67
CA ARG A 56 -3.55 6.95 -3.00
C ARG A 56 -4.15 8.34 -3.10
N GLU A 57 -5.33 8.56 -2.51
CA GLU A 57 -5.97 9.88 -2.38
C GLU A 57 -5.11 10.89 -1.60
N ARG A 58 -4.20 10.41 -0.74
CA ARG A 58 -3.23 11.23 0.00
C ARG A 58 -1.87 11.35 -0.71
N GLY A 59 -1.75 10.86 -1.94
CA GLY A 59 -0.50 10.82 -2.70
C GLY A 59 0.43 9.66 -2.36
N LEU A 60 -0.01 8.70 -1.52
CA LEU A 60 0.75 7.50 -1.18
C LEU A 60 0.42 6.34 -2.11
N VAL A 61 1.37 6.02 -2.97
CA VAL A 61 1.31 4.83 -3.82
C VAL A 61 2.02 3.69 -3.09
N VAL A 62 1.25 2.76 -2.51
CA VAL A 62 1.79 1.48 -2.06
C VAL A 62 1.91 0.58 -3.28
N GLN A 63 3.14 0.23 -3.62
CA GLN A 63 3.43 -0.66 -4.74
C GLN A 63 3.02 -2.09 -4.32
N THR A 64 2.01 -2.65 -4.99
CA THR A 64 1.56 -4.03 -4.77
C THR A 64 1.69 -4.82 -6.07
N ARG A 65 2.12 -6.08 -6.03
CA ARG A 65 2.11 -6.95 -7.21
C ARG A 65 0.68 -7.35 -7.54
N GLY A 66 0.02 -6.60 -8.40
CA GLY A 66 -1.36 -6.90 -8.78
C GLY A 66 -1.98 -5.82 -9.63
N ARG A 67 -2.00 -6.08 -10.94
CA ARG A 67 -2.53 -5.24 -12.02
C ARG A 67 -1.82 -3.89 -12.13
N ARG A 68 -1.43 -3.60 -13.36
CA ARG A 68 -0.68 -2.43 -13.79
C ARG A 68 -1.23 -1.16 -13.15
N SER A 69 -0.36 -0.19 -12.91
CA SER A 69 -0.69 1.12 -12.33
C SER A 69 -1.66 1.99 -13.18
N ASP A 70 -2.47 1.40 -14.07
CA ASP A 70 -3.35 2.10 -15.03
C ASP A 70 -4.48 2.89 -14.36
N GLN A 71 -4.71 2.71 -13.05
CA GLN A 71 -5.70 3.50 -12.32
C GLN A 71 -5.12 4.75 -11.65
N CYS A 72 -3.92 5.19 -12.00
CA CYS A 72 -3.42 6.48 -11.55
C CYS A 72 -3.85 7.58 -12.55
N PRO A 73 -4.93 8.36 -12.28
CA PRO A 73 -5.32 9.48 -13.15
C PRO A 73 -4.33 10.66 -13.13
N HIS A 74 -3.14 10.51 -12.52
CA HIS A 74 -2.18 11.59 -12.30
C HIS A 74 -0.74 11.31 -12.75
N CYS A 75 -0.44 10.21 -13.45
CA CYS A 75 0.91 9.97 -13.99
C CYS A 75 1.02 10.42 -15.46
N GLY A 76 0.66 11.68 -15.73
CA GLY A 76 0.67 12.27 -17.08
C GLY A 76 0.60 13.80 -17.12
N GLN A 77 0.97 14.50 -16.04
CA GLN A 77 1.34 15.92 -16.05
C GLN A 77 2.69 16.10 -15.35
#